data_AF-A0AAD5PB81-F1
#
_entry.id   AF-A0AAD5PB81-F1
#
_cell.length_a   1.000
_cell.length_b   1.000
_cell.length_c   1.000
_cell.angle_alpha   90.00
_cell.angle_beta   90.00
_cell.angle_gamma   90.00
#
_symmetry.space_group_name_H-M   'P 1'
#
loop_
_entity.id
_entity.type
_entity.pdbx_description
1 polymer ?
#
loop_
_entity_poly.entity_id
_entity_poly.type
_entity_poly.pdbx_seq_one_letter_code
_entity_poly.pdbx_strand_id
1 'polypeptide(L)'
;MMASGWKLGFRPSKTLLGIFLEQMPKYPQFPRLTIELKDWPLLKSSSCKSYDWQLLLISLQFPTHLIKKIHPESQLSIYGTSSWATMLQNAHKLFKAGVKREYLRILLFDRSDDSIMNVDLYRYKRSQWITKFFLFGFLSPTQSSIPPPTEAFPRNSGGFMITDAENIIQNPSILTKISDAIDSLNKNPLTFSRWRFVLQDDIFTHLQARATTSKNAVKIQEAIVNLSILLSQNQCEVMRNWVVDVNSNDFFFSIISWMKRTESKK
;
A
#
# COMPACT_ATOMS: atom_id res chain seq x y z
N MET A 1 22.32 -4.66 41.65
CA MET A 1 22.13 -3.63 40.61
C MET A 1 20.64 -3.53 40.33
N MET A 2 20.03 -2.36 40.55
CA MET A 2 18.58 -2.19 40.47
C MET A 2 18.11 -2.31 39.02
N ALA A 3 17.20 -3.24 38.77
CA ALA A 3 16.51 -3.35 37.50
C ALA A 3 15.44 -2.25 37.40
N SER A 4 15.69 -1.25 36.57
CA SER A 4 14.66 -0.29 36.14
C SER A 4 13.90 -0.90 34.96
N GLY A 5 12.79 -1.57 35.25
CA GLY A 5 11.85 -2.08 34.24
C GLY A 5 10.82 -1.03 33.86
N TRP A 6 10.59 -0.83 32.56
CA TRP A 6 9.45 -0.05 32.08
C TRP A 6 8.26 -0.98 31.85
N LYS A 7 7.12 -0.62 32.43
CA LYS A 7 5.85 -1.33 32.28
C LYS A 7 5.06 -0.63 31.18
N LEU A 8 4.99 -1.21 29.98
CA LEU A 8 4.01 -0.80 28.98
C LEU A 8 2.65 -1.30 29.46
N GLY A 9 1.79 -0.38 29.88
CA GLY A 9 0.42 -0.69 30.27
C GLY A 9 -0.39 -1.16 29.06
N PHE A 10 -0.81 -2.41 29.09
CA PHE A 10 -1.87 -2.93 28.24
C PHE A 10 -2.90 -3.69 29.09
N ARG A 11 -4.16 -3.61 28.68
CA ARG A 11 -5.30 -4.39 29.21
C ARG A 11 -6.07 -5.00 28.00
N PRO A 12 -6.83 -6.09 28.17
CA PRO A 12 -6.31 -7.42 27.87
C PRO A 12 -7.26 -8.29 27.02
N SER A 13 -6.71 -9.19 26.21
CA SER A 13 -7.36 -10.48 25.92
C SER A 13 -6.32 -11.58 25.65
N LYS A 14 -5.99 -12.26 26.75
CA LYS A 14 -5.50 -13.63 26.95
C LYS A 14 -5.10 -14.49 25.74
N THR A 15 -3.82 -14.40 25.36
CA THR A 15 -2.86 -15.54 25.27
C THR A 15 -1.46 -14.95 25.07
N LEU A 16 -0.60 -15.03 26.09
CA LEU A 16 0.80 -14.59 26.00
C LEU A 16 1.66 -15.77 25.53
N LEU A 17 2.11 -15.73 24.28
CA LEU A 17 3.28 -16.49 23.86
C LEU A 17 4.52 -15.62 24.13
N GLY A 18 5.21 -15.90 25.23
CA GLY A 18 6.50 -15.27 25.52
C GLY A 18 7.61 -16.00 24.76
N ILE A 19 8.04 -15.46 23.62
CA ILE A 19 9.27 -15.94 22.97
C ILE A 19 10.44 -15.21 23.64
N PHE A 20 11.24 -15.94 24.39
CA PHE A 20 12.49 -15.45 24.96
C PHE A 20 13.55 -15.45 23.84
N LEU A 21 13.95 -14.27 23.38
CA LEU A 21 15.08 -14.12 22.47
C LEU A 21 16.30 -13.74 23.32
N GLU A 22 17.21 -14.69 23.55
CA GLU A 22 18.43 -14.50 24.35
C GLU A 22 19.37 -13.41 23.80
N GLN A 23 19.16 -12.96 22.57
CA GLN A 23 19.84 -11.81 22.00
C GLN A 23 18.84 -11.00 21.19
N MET A 24 18.31 -9.93 21.78
CA MET A 24 17.78 -8.84 20.97
C MET A 24 18.90 -8.40 20.02
N PRO A 25 18.68 -8.32 18.70
CA PRO A 25 19.66 -7.70 17.83
C PRO A 25 19.93 -6.30 18.40
N LYS A 26 21.22 -5.96 18.56
CA LYS A 26 21.67 -4.61 18.90
C LYS A 26 20.82 -3.66 18.05
N TYR A 27 20.20 -2.64 18.68
CA TYR A 27 19.43 -1.56 18.06
C TYR A 27 19.69 -1.44 16.56
N PRO A 28 18.66 -1.33 15.68
CA PRO A 28 18.93 -1.20 14.25
C PRO A 28 20.01 -0.14 14.09
N GLN A 29 21.21 -0.59 13.69
CA GLN A 29 22.34 0.31 13.58
C GLN A 29 21.84 1.35 12.60
N PHE A 30 21.77 2.62 13.03
CA PHE A 30 21.51 3.71 12.11
C PHE A 30 22.41 3.44 10.91
N PRO A 31 21.87 3.16 9.71
CA PRO A 31 22.72 2.81 8.58
C PRO A 31 23.70 3.95 8.47
N ARG A 32 25.01 3.65 8.52
CA ARG A 32 26.06 4.67 8.40
C ARG A 32 25.68 5.51 7.19
N LEU A 33 25.31 6.76 7.45
CA LEU A 33 24.80 7.70 6.46
C LEU A 33 25.89 7.89 5.41
N THR A 34 25.85 7.06 4.38
CA THR A 34 26.82 7.13 3.30
C THR A 34 26.24 8.14 2.33
N ILE A 35 26.43 9.42 2.64
CA ILE A 35 26.16 10.49 1.69
C ILE A 35 27.13 10.26 0.55
N GLU A 36 26.62 9.84 -0.59
CA GLU A 36 27.46 9.63 -1.75
C GLU A 36 27.95 10.99 -2.28
N LEU A 37 29.15 11.05 -2.84
CA LEU A 37 29.70 12.29 -3.41
C LEU A 37 28.76 12.93 -4.46
N LYS A 38 27.94 12.12 -5.12
CA LYS A 38 26.95 12.55 -6.11
C LYS A 38 25.83 13.43 -5.51
N ASP A 39 25.57 13.32 -4.21
CA ASP A 39 24.51 14.05 -3.51
C ASP A 39 25.01 15.39 -2.93
N TRP A 40 26.32 15.60 -2.89
CA TRP A 40 26.97 16.81 -2.38
C TRP A 40 26.55 18.12 -3.07
N PRO A 41 26.34 18.16 -4.40
CA PRO A 41 25.83 19.37 -5.07
C PRO A 41 24.44 19.78 -4.61
N LEU A 42 23.58 18.83 -4.24
CA LEU A 42 22.21 19.11 -3.76
C LEU A 42 22.25 19.79 -2.39
N LEU A 43 23.15 19.36 -1.51
CA LEU A 43 23.30 19.93 -0.17
C LEU A 43 23.95 21.32 -0.20
N LYS A 44 24.89 21.57 -1.12
CA LYS A 44 25.61 22.84 -1.25
C LYS A 44 24.76 24.00 -1.77
N SER A 45 23.75 23.73 -2.60
CA SER A 45 22.91 24.78 -3.21
C SER A 45 21.84 25.34 -2.30
N SER A 46 21.72 24.82 -1.08
CA SER A 46 20.48 24.87 -0.32
C SER A 46 20.61 25.79 0.89
N SER A 47 19.61 26.62 1.12
CA SER A 47 19.54 27.44 2.33
C SER A 47 19.62 26.55 3.58
N CYS A 48 20.13 27.08 4.69
CA CYS A 48 20.24 26.33 5.96
C CYS A 48 18.90 25.70 6.39
N LYS A 49 17.76 26.36 6.09
CA LYS A 49 16.40 25.88 6.36
C LYS A 49 15.99 24.63 5.56
N SER A 50 16.64 24.39 4.42
CA SER A 50 16.41 23.22 3.55
C SER A 50 17.45 22.11 3.71
N TYR A 51 18.52 22.35 4.47
CA TYR A 51 19.62 21.38 4.64
C TYR A 51 19.16 20.12 5.37
N ASP A 52 18.54 20.25 6.54
CA ASP A 52 18.05 19.10 7.32
C ASP A 52 17.01 18.27 6.55
N TRP A 53 16.15 18.95 5.80
CA TRP A 53 15.16 18.33 4.92
C TRP A 53 15.81 17.48 3.83
N GLN A 54 16.77 18.04 3.09
CA GLN A 54 17.45 17.33 2.00
C GLN A 54 18.33 16.22 2.52
N LEU A 55 19.02 16.43 3.64
CA LEU A 55 19.83 15.41 4.29
C LEU A 55 18.96 14.21 4.69
N LEU A 56 17.78 14.44 5.26
CA LEU A 56 16.85 13.37 5.62
C LEU A 56 16.30 12.63 4.40
N LEU A 57 15.95 13.35 3.33
CA LEU A 57 15.51 12.72 2.08
C LEU A 57 16.61 11.82 1.48
N ILE A 58 17.86 12.29 1.46
CA ILE A 58 19.02 11.49 1.00
C ILE A 58 19.22 10.27 1.92
N SER A 59 19.13 10.46 3.24
CA SER A 59 19.24 9.39 4.24
C SER A 59 18.19 8.28 4.02
N LEU A 60 16.98 8.70 3.63
CA LEU A 60 15.87 7.81 3.29
C LEU A 60 15.89 7.32 1.83
N GLN A 61 17.00 7.52 1.13
CA GLN A 61 17.23 7.03 -0.24
C GLN A 61 16.23 7.60 -1.27
N PHE A 62 15.71 8.80 -1.05
CA PHE A 62 14.82 9.45 -2.03
C PHE A 62 15.58 9.72 -3.34
N PRO A 63 15.02 9.35 -4.49
CA PRO A 63 15.63 9.67 -5.77
C PRO A 63 15.77 11.18 -5.98
N THR A 64 16.89 11.61 -6.56
CA THR A 64 17.19 13.03 -6.79
C THR A 64 16.11 13.76 -7.59
N HIS A 65 15.47 13.09 -8.54
CA HIS A 65 14.36 13.65 -9.32
C HIS A 65 13.09 13.90 -8.49
N LEU A 66 12.88 13.16 -7.40
CA LEU A 66 11.77 13.36 -6.47
C LEU A 66 12.10 14.49 -5.50
N ILE A 67 13.34 14.53 -4.98
CA ILE A 67 13.82 15.62 -4.12
C ILE A 67 13.65 16.97 -4.83
N LYS A 68 14.03 17.06 -6.11
CA LYS A 68 13.89 18.28 -6.92
C LYS A 68 12.44 18.73 -7.14
N LYS A 69 11.46 17.84 -7.01
CA LYS A 69 10.02 18.13 -7.18
C LYS A 69 9.32 18.54 -5.89
N ILE A 70 9.95 18.32 -4.74
CA ILE A 70 9.37 18.71 -3.45
C ILE A 70 9.87 20.10 -3.11
N HIS A 71 9.08 21.10 -3.46
CA HIS A 71 9.34 22.49 -3.13
C HIS A 71 8.71 22.85 -1.77
N PRO A 72 9.17 23.94 -1.11
CA PRO A 72 8.55 24.41 0.14
C PRO A 72 7.04 24.65 0.01
N GLU A 73 6.57 24.97 -1.19
CA GLU A 73 5.16 25.23 -1.49
C GLU A 73 4.35 23.98 -1.86
N SER A 74 4.99 22.84 -2.11
CA SER A 74 4.31 21.62 -2.53
C SER A 74 3.42 21.07 -1.41
N GLN A 75 2.26 20.51 -1.75
CA GLN A 75 1.38 19.91 -0.74
C GLN A 75 1.86 18.51 -0.37
N LEU A 76 2.76 18.44 0.62
CA LEU A 76 3.25 17.20 1.18
C LEU A 76 2.47 16.77 2.44
N SER A 77 2.09 15.51 2.51
CA SER A 77 1.51 14.87 3.71
C SER A 77 2.29 13.62 4.05
N ILE A 78 2.76 13.50 5.29
CA ILE A 78 3.62 12.40 5.74
C ILE A 78 2.87 11.60 6.80
N TYR A 79 2.70 10.31 6.56
CA TYR A 79 2.01 9.35 7.42
C TYR A 79 2.99 8.28 7.89
N GLY A 80 2.91 7.93 9.16
CA GLY A 80 3.77 6.93 9.80
C GLY A 80 4.06 7.27 11.26
N THR A 81 4.46 6.25 12.01
CA THR A 81 4.74 6.31 13.45
C THR A 81 6.20 6.07 13.78
N SER A 82 7.05 5.72 12.81
CA SER A 82 8.47 5.53 13.05
C SER A 82 9.19 6.84 13.41
N SER A 83 10.39 6.69 13.94
CA SER A 83 11.31 7.81 14.16
C SER A 83 11.61 8.55 12.85
N TRP A 84 11.75 7.84 11.73
CA TRP A 84 11.99 8.44 10.42
C TRP A 84 10.81 9.30 9.96
N ALA A 85 9.58 8.80 10.09
CA ALA A 85 8.39 9.58 9.75
C ALA A 85 8.28 10.84 10.61
N THR A 86 8.55 10.72 11.91
CA THR A 86 8.52 11.84 12.86
C THR A 86 9.59 12.89 12.53
N MET A 87 10.83 12.47 12.25
CA MET A 87 11.92 13.36 11.86
C MET A 87 11.61 14.07 10.53
N LEU A 88 11.07 13.33 9.55
CA LEU A 88 10.69 13.88 8.26
C LEU A 88 9.56 14.90 8.38
N GLN A 89 8.56 14.65 9.23
CA GLN A 89 7.49 15.61 9.54
C GLN A 89 8.04 16.88 10.18
N ASN A 90 8.97 16.76 11.13
CA ASN A 90 9.57 17.90 11.80
C ASN A 90 10.44 18.73 10.85
N ALA A 91 11.27 18.09 10.04
CA ALA A 91 12.08 18.76 9.02
C ALA A 91 11.20 19.45 7.96
N HIS A 92 10.10 18.82 7.54
CA HIS A 92 9.16 19.43 6.59
C HIS A 92 8.48 20.68 7.17
N LYS A 93 8.12 20.69 8.47
CA LYS A 93 7.56 21.88 9.13
C LYS A 93 8.52 23.07 9.08
N LEU A 94 9.82 22.82 9.23
CA LEU A 94 10.86 23.86 9.16
C LEU A 94 11.17 24.30 7.72
N PHE A 95 11.07 23.36 6.77
CA PHE A 95 11.29 23.61 5.34
C PHE A 95 10.20 24.48 4.70
N LYS A 96 8.96 24.40 5.18
CA LYS A 96 7.81 25.07 4.59
C LYS A 96 7.86 26.60 4.75
N ALA A 97 8.34 27.30 3.72
CA ALA A 97 8.14 28.73 3.55
C ALA A 97 6.73 28.96 2.93
N GLY A 98 6.02 29.98 3.42
CA GLY A 98 4.59 30.16 3.13
C GLY A 98 4.20 30.37 1.66
N VAL A 99 2.88 30.25 1.47
CA VAL A 99 2.06 30.26 0.24
C VAL A 99 2.03 28.92 -0.51
N LYS A 100 0.83 28.58 -0.99
CA LYS A 100 0.49 27.36 -1.72
C LYS A 100 0.30 27.74 -3.19
N ARG A 101 1.24 27.40 -4.05
CA ARG A 101 0.94 27.27 -5.48
C ARG A 101 1.60 26.02 -6.03
N GLU A 102 0.81 24.95 -6.14
CA GLU A 102 1.06 23.86 -7.08
C GLU A 102 -0.12 22.87 -7.11
N TYR A 103 -0.39 22.30 -8.27
CA TYR A 103 -1.39 21.25 -8.50
C TYR A 103 -0.91 19.85 -8.05
N LEU A 104 0.32 19.74 -7.55
CA LEU A 104 0.96 18.49 -7.17
C LEU A 104 0.85 18.24 -5.66
N ARG A 105 0.21 17.13 -5.30
CA ARG A 105 0.11 16.63 -3.93
C ARG A 105 0.94 15.36 -3.81
N ILE A 106 1.75 15.27 -2.77
CA ILE A 106 2.58 14.09 -2.48
C ILE A 106 2.18 13.54 -1.11
N LEU A 107 1.82 12.27 -1.05
CA LEU A 107 1.57 11.54 0.18
C LEU A 107 2.71 10.54 0.38
N LEU A 108 3.39 10.64 1.52
CA LEU A 108 4.44 9.73 1.93
C LEU A 108 3.89 8.83 3.04
N PHE A 109 3.99 7.51 2.87
CA PHE A 109 3.59 6.52 3.86
C PHE A 109 4.80 5.73 4.30
N ASP A 110 4.97 5.62 5.60
CA ASP A 110 6.00 4.77 6.18
C ASP A 110 5.65 3.30 5.95
N ARG A 111 6.64 2.52 5.51
CA ARG A 111 6.52 1.07 5.31
C ARG A 111 6.52 0.30 6.61
N SER A 112 7.00 0.88 7.71
CA SER A 112 7.08 0.18 8.98
C SER A 112 5.72 -0.06 9.63
N ASP A 113 4.65 0.60 9.14
CA ASP A 113 3.30 0.46 9.67
C ASP A 113 2.20 0.50 8.59
N ASP A 114 0.99 0.12 8.99
CA ASP A 114 -0.20 0.08 8.14
C ASP A 114 -0.86 1.47 7.98
N SER A 115 -0.14 2.59 8.16
CA SER A 115 -0.73 3.94 8.15
C SER A 115 -1.46 4.28 6.85
N ILE A 116 -1.02 3.71 5.73
CA ILE A 116 -1.68 3.84 4.42
C ILE A 116 -3.13 3.34 4.43
N MET A 117 -3.44 2.37 5.28
CA MET A 117 -4.79 1.79 5.39
C MET A 117 -5.76 2.65 6.20
N ASN A 118 -5.25 3.66 6.91
CA ASN A 118 -6.04 4.59 7.71
C ASN A 118 -6.40 5.87 6.94
N VAL A 119 -5.96 6.00 5.69
CA VAL A 119 -6.18 7.17 4.85
C VAL A 119 -7.20 6.84 3.76
N ASP A 120 -8.15 7.76 3.54
CA ASP A 120 -9.09 7.67 2.41
C ASP A 120 -8.37 7.96 1.08
N LEU A 121 -7.66 6.94 0.56
CA LEU A 121 -6.92 7.00 -0.69
C LEU A 121 -7.83 7.25 -1.90
N TYR A 122 -9.10 6.83 -1.81
CA TYR A 122 -10.06 6.98 -2.90
C TYR A 122 -10.33 8.45 -3.21
N ARG A 123 -10.55 9.25 -2.16
CA ARG A 123 -10.70 10.71 -2.29
C ARG A 123 -9.49 11.36 -2.95
N TYR A 124 -8.28 10.90 -2.63
CA TYR A 124 -7.05 11.42 -3.23
C TYR A 124 -6.88 11.01 -4.69
N LYS A 125 -7.20 9.75 -5.05
CA LYS A 125 -7.13 9.26 -6.44
C LYS A 125 -8.13 9.95 -7.37
N ARG A 126 -9.30 10.35 -6.87
CA ARG A 126 -10.34 11.06 -7.65
C ARG A 126 -10.26 12.58 -7.58
N SER A 127 -9.31 13.11 -6.83
CA SER A 127 -9.10 14.56 -6.71
C SER A 127 -8.73 15.17 -8.07
N GLN A 128 -9.14 16.42 -8.30
CA GLN A 128 -8.65 17.23 -9.42
C GLN A 128 -7.13 17.52 -9.35
N TRP A 129 -6.51 17.26 -8.20
CA TRP A 129 -5.08 17.47 -7.96
C TRP A 129 -4.27 16.28 -8.48
N ILE A 130 -3.13 16.55 -9.09
CA ILE A 130 -2.16 15.50 -9.41
C ILE A 130 -1.61 14.96 -8.09
N THR A 131 -2.09 13.79 -7.68
CA THR A 131 -1.67 13.17 -6.42
C THR A 131 -0.74 12.00 -6.69
N LYS A 132 0.41 11.99 -6.01
CA LYS A 132 1.37 10.88 -6.00
C LYS A 132 1.47 10.30 -4.59
N PHE A 133 1.58 8.98 -4.51
CA PHE A 133 1.71 8.25 -3.25
C PHE A 133 3.07 7.56 -3.27
N PHE A 134 3.83 7.63 -2.19
CA PHE A 134 5.10 6.92 -2.07
C PHE A 134 5.17 6.17 -0.74
N LEU A 135 5.74 4.98 -0.77
CA LEU A 135 6.10 4.20 0.40
C LEU A 135 7.59 4.46 0.70
N PHE A 136 7.96 4.78 1.93
CA PHE A 136 9.34 5.06 2.34
C PHE A 136 9.70 4.36 3.66
N GLY A 137 10.98 4.35 4.03
CA GLY A 137 11.42 3.74 5.29
C GLY A 137 11.68 2.23 5.18
N PHE A 138 11.83 1.57 6.33
CA PHE A 138 12.14 0.13 6.44
C PHE A 138 10.89 -0.73 6.21
N LEU A 139 11.03 -1.84 5.50
CA LEU A 139 9.96 -2.86 5.37
C LEU A 139 9.89 -3.77 6.59
N SER A 140 11.04 -3.98 7.25
CA SER A 140 11.16 -4.81 8.45
C SER A 140 12.27 -4.26 9.34
N PRO A 141 12.14 -4.36 10.68
CA PRO A 141 13.21 -3.99 11.61
C PRO A 141 14.50 -4.83 11.44
N THR A 142 14.44 -5.97 10.74
CA THR A 142 15.59 -6.83 10.47
C THR A 142 16.40 -6.43 9.22
N GLN A 143 15.91 -5.48 8.43
CA GLN A 143 16.62 -5.04 7.23
C GLN A 143 17.87 -4.23 7.57
N SER A 144 18.97 -4.52 6.89
CA SER A 144 20.26 -3.85 7.07
C SER A 144 20.32 -2.45 6.44
N SER A 145 19.43 -2.14 5.50
CA SER A 145 19.42 -0.88 4.76
C SER A 145 18.01 -0.44 4.41
N ILE A 146 17.79 0.88 4.38
CA ILE A 146 16.53 1.49 3.96
C ILE A 146 16.43 1.41 2.43
N PRO A 147 15.39 0.76 1.86
CA PRO A 147 15.20 0.77 0.41
C PRO A 147 14.69 2.13 -0.09
N PRO A 148 15.04 2.53 -1.33
CA PRO A 148 14.56 3.77 -1.91
C PRO A 148 13.02 3.81 -1.95
N PRO A 149 12.38 4.99 -1.81
CA PRO A 149 10.94 5.11 -1.86
C PRO A 149 10.33 4.55 -3.15
N THR A 150 9.18 3.90 -3.05
CA THR A 150 8.47 3.31 -4.18
C THR A 150 7.14 4.03 -4.40
N GLU A 151 6.82 4.37 -5.65
CA GLU A 151 5.52 4.99 -5.97
C GLU A 151 4.39 3.95 -5.78
N ALA A 152 3.46 4.23 -4.87
CA ALA A 152 2.24 3.46 -4.70
C ALA A 152 1.16 3.98 -5.67
N PHE A 153 0.47 3.05 -6.33
CA PHE A 153 -0.55 3.36 -7.33
C PHE A 153 -0.08 4.32 -8.44
N PRO A 154 0.98 3.98 -9.19
CA PRO A 154 1.42 4.81 -10.30
C PRO A 154 0.27 5.05 -11.30
N ARG A 155 0.27 6.22 -11.95
CA ARG A 155 -0.71 6.48 -13.02
C ARG A 155 -0.53 5.44 -14.12
N ASN A 156 -1.65 5.00 -14.69
CA ASN A 156 -1.69 4.06 -15.80
C ASN A 156 -1.04 2.69 -15.50
N SER A 157 -0.94 2.31 -14.21
CA SER A 157 -0.37 1.02 -13.76
C SER A 157 -1.37 -0.15 -13.79
N GLY A 158 -2.50 0.00 -14.48
CA GLY A 158 -3.57 -1.01 -14.49
C GLY A 158 -4.27 -1.12 -13.13
N GLY A 159 -4.84 -2.29 -12.86
CA GLY A 159 -5.55 -2.54 -11.61
C GLY A 159 -6.26 -3.89 -11.59
N PHE A 160 -6.91 -4.17 -10.47
CA PHE A 160 -7.72 -5.35 -10.30
C PHE A 160 -9.19 -4.94 -10.26
N MET A 161 -10.04 -5.63 -11.03
CA MET A 161 -11.46 -5.64 -10.77
C MET A 161 -11.80 -6.90 -10.01
N ILE A 162 -12.57 -6.74 -8.94
CA ILE A 162 -13.06 -7.83 -8.11
C ILE A 162 -14.58 -7.71 -8.00
N THR A 163 -15.25 -8.82 -7.72
CA THR A 163 -16.66 -8.84 -7.37
C THR A 163 -16.90 -9.93 -6.32
N ASP A 164 -18.02 -9.86 -5.62
CA ASP A 164 -18.39 -10.81 -4.56
C ASP A 164 -19.51 -11.75 -5.02
N ALA A 165 -19.73 -12.82 -4.25
CA ALA A 165 -20.76 -13.81 -4.54
C ALA A 165 -22.18 -13.20 -4.55
N GLU A 166 -22.45 -12.16 -3.76
CA GLU A 166 -23.77 -11.53 -3.72
C GLU A 166 -24.08 -10.81 -5.03
N ASN A 167 -23.15 -10.00 -5.51
CA ASN A 167 -23.25 -9.27 -6.76
C ASN A 167 -23.41 -10.23 -7.94
N ILE A 168 -22.67 -11.34 -7.95
CA ILE A 168 -22.79 -12.39 -8.95
C ILE A 168 -24.19 -13.03 -8.92
N ILE A 169 -24.71 -13.37 -7.74
CA ILE A 169 -26.04 -13.98 -7.59
C ILE A 169 -27.15 -13.04 -8.02
N GLN A 170 -27.06 -11.75 -7.65
CA GLN A 170 -28.05 -10.75 -8.01
C GLN A 170 -28.09 -10.54 -9.52
N ASN A 171 -26.91 -10.50 -10.15
CA ASN A 171 -26.72 -10.24 -11.57
C ASN A 171 -25.61 -11.11 -12.18
N PRO A 172 -25.92 -12.34 -12.66
CA PRO A 172 -24.92 -13.25 -13.24
C PRO A 172 -24.17 -12.67 -14.46
N SER A 173 -24.81 -11.76 -15.21
CA SER A 173 -24.20 -11.05 -16.34
C SER A 173 -23.09 -10.06 -15.92
N ILE A 174 -22.89 -9.82 -14.62
CA ILE A 174 -21.81 -8.94 -14.15
C ILE A 174 -20.43 -9.48 -14.54
N LEU A 175 -20.28 -10.80 -14.61
CA LEU A 175 -19.02 -11.47 -14.93
C LEU A 175 -18.54 -11.13 -16.34
N THR A 176 -19.44 -11.24 -17.33
CA THR A 176 -19.14 -10.88 -18.72
C THR A 176 -18.92 -9.38 -18.86
N LYS A 177 -19.74 -8.56 -18.19
CA LYS A 177 -19.56 -7.09 -18.17
C LYS A 177 -18.20 -6.67 -17.62
N ILE A 178 -17.71 -7.31 -16.57
CA ILE A 178 -16.37 -7.05 -16.00
C ILE A 178 -15.29 -7.45 -17.01
N SER A 179 -15.41 -8.63 -17.62
CA SER A 179 -14.48 -9.10 -18.66
C SER A 179 -14.40 -8.12 -19.83
N ASP A 180 -15.55 -7.71 -20.38
CA ASP A 180 -15.62 -6.75 -21.49
C ASP A 180 -15.01 -5.38 -21.11
N ALA A 181 -15.26 -4.93 -19.88
CA ALA A 181 -14.69 -3.68 -19.38
C ALA A 181 -13.16 -3.76 -19.27
N ILE A 182 -12.62 -4.89 -18.81
CA ILE A 182 -11.17 -5.12 -18.76
C ILE A 182 -10.56 -5.15 -20.15
N ASP A 183 -11.19 -5.82 -21.11
CA ASP A 183 -10.73 -5.84 -22.49
C ASP A 183 -10.71 -4.43 -23.09
N SER A 184 -11.74 -3.63 -22.82
CA SER A 184 -11.80 -2.23 -23.23
C SER A 184 -10.68 -1.39 -22.60
N LEU A 185 -10.44 -1.54 -21.29
CA LEU A 185 -9.38 -0.81 -20.58
C LEU A 185 -7.98 -1.22 -21.07
N ASN A 186 -7.78 -2.50 -21.37
CA ASN A 186 -6.50 -3.04 -21.84
C ASN A 186 -6.19 -2.69 -23.30
N LYS A 187 -7.20 -2.30 -24.10
CA LYS A 187 -7.00 -1.75 -25.44
C LYS A 187 -6.45 -0.32 -25.43
N ASN A 188 -6.48 0.38 -24.30
CA ASN A 188 -5.99 1.75 -24.20
C ASN A 188 -4.44 1.78 -24.25
N PRO A 189 -3.83 2.41 -25.28
CA PRO A 189 -2.38 2.43 -25.49
C PRO A 189 -1.62 3.23 -24.41
N LEU A 190 -2.31 4.03 -23.60
CA LEU A 190 -1.70 4.82 -22.52
C LEU A 190 -1.48 4.01 -21.24
N THR A 191 -1.96 2.77 -21.16
CA THR A 191 -1.82 1.91 -19.98
C THR A 191 -0.52 1.13 -20.03
N PHE A 192 0.37 1.34 -19.07
CA PHE A 192 1.69 0.67 -19.01
C PHE A 192 1.62 -0.76 -18.44
N SER A 193 0.49 -1.10 -17.82
CA SER A 193 0.22 -2.41 -17.22
C SER A 193 -1.23 -2.82 -17.50
N ARG A 194 -1.55 -4.10 -17.28
CA ARG A 194 -2.88 -4.63 -17.60
C ARG A 194 -3.83 -4.60 -16.41
N TRP A 195 -5.11 -4.35 -16.70
CA TRP A 195 -6.22 -4.65 -15.81
C TRP A 195 -6.50 -6.15 -15.81
N ARG A 196 -6.85 -6.70 -14.65
CA ARG A 196 -7.18 -8.12 -14.49
C ARG A 196 -8.47 -8.31 -13.71
N PHE A 197 -9.25 -9.32 -14.10
CA PHE A 197 -10.40 -9.77 -13.34
C PHE A 197 -9.93 -10.81 -12.35
N VAL A 198 -10.18 -10.58 -11.06
CA VAL A 198 -9.72 -11.46 -10.02
C VAL A 198 -10.84 -11.80 -9.04
N LEU A 199 -10.92 -13.07 -8.68
CA LEU A 199 -11.88 -13.61 -7.71
C LEU A 199 -11.16 -14.29 -6.54
N GLN A 200 -11.84 -14.37 -5.41
CA GLN A 200 -11.40 -15.16 -4.27
C GLN A 200 -11.45 -16.66 -4.61
N ASP A 201 -10.58 -17.45 -3.97
CA ASP A 201 -10.44 -18.89 -4.19
C ASP A 201 -11.64 -19.72 -3.72
N ASP A 202 -12.37 -19.23 -2.74
CA ASP A 202 -13.57 -19.82 -2.19
C ASP A 202 -14.87 -19.36 -2.87
N ILE A 203 -14.79 -18.64 -4.00
CA ILE A 203 -15.98 -18.07 -4.66
C ILE A 203 -17.03 -19.13 -5.01
N PHE A 204 -16.62 -20.32 -5.46
CA PHE A 204 -17.53 -21.42 -5.76
C PHE A 204 -18.22 -21.97 -4.51
N THR A 205 -17.48 -22.08 -3.40
CA THR A 205 -18.02 -22.48 -2.10
C THR A 205 -19.08 -21.49 -1.63
N HIS A 206 -18.82 -20.19 -1.78
CA HIS A 206 -19.79 -19.14 -1.44
C HIS A 206 -21.04 -19.16 -2.31
N LEU A 207 -20.89 -19.39 -3.61
CA LEU A 207 -22.03 -19.54 -4.53
C LEU A 207 -22.87 -20.78 -4.19
N GLN A 208 -22.22 -21.92 -3.92
CA GLN A 208 -22.89 -23.17 -3.58
C GLN A 208 -23.64 -23.10 -2.25
N ALA A 209 -23.04 -22.49 -1.22
CA ALA A 209 -23.70 -22.31 0.08
C ALA A 209 -25.03 -21.55 -0.04
N ARG A 210 -25.10 -20.59 -0.98
CA ARG A 210 -26.29 -19.77 -1.24
C ARG A 210 -27.30 -20.40 -2.21
N ALA A 211 -26.93 -21.50 -2.86
CA ALA A 211 -27.80 -22.27 -3.76
C ALA A 211 -28.90 -23.06 -3.04
N THR A 212 -28.82 -23.14 -1.71
CA THR A 212 -29.81 -23.81 -0.84
C THR A 212 -31.21 -23.18 -0.90
N THR A 213 -31.36 -21.99 -1.50
CA THR A 213 -32.64 -21.33 -1.74
C THR A 213 -33.09 -21.47 -3.19
N SER A 214 -34.30 -22.01 -3.43
CA SER A 214 -34.84 -22.29 -4.78
C SER A 214 -34.89 -21.05 -5.69
N LYS A 215 -35.05 -19.85 -5.11
CA LYS A 215 -35.14 -18.58 -5.84
C LYS A 215 -33.85 -18.18 -6.56
N ASN A 216 -32.69 -18.66 -6.11
CA ASN A 216 -31.38 -18.28 -6.64
C ASN A 216 -30.69 -19.39 -7.43
N ALA A 217 -31.21 -20.62 -7.41
CA ALA A 217 -30.58 -21.79 -8.03
C ALA A 217 -30.26 -21.58 -9.53
N VAL A 218 -31.21 -21.05 -10.31
CA VAL A 218 -31.01 -20.80 -11.75
C VAL A 218 -29.91 -19.76 -11.98
N LYS A 219 -29.92 -18.65 -11.22
CA LYS A 219 -28.91 -17.60 -11.34
C LYS A 219 -27.52 -18.07 -10.93
N ILE A 220 -27.44 -18.91 -9.90
CA ILE A 220 -26.18 -19.51 -9.46
C ILE A 220 -25.65 -20.47 -10.51
N GLN A 221 -26.52 -21.27 -11.12
CA GLN A 221 -26.12 -22.16 -12.21
C GLN A 221 -25.58 -21.37 -13.42
N GLU A 222 -26.28 -20.29 -13.82
CA GLU A 222 -25.81 -19.38 -14.86
C GLU A 222 -24.44 -18.76 -14.51
N ALA A 223 -24.29 -18.27 -13.28
CA ALA A 223 -23.03 -17.71 -12.79
C ALA A 223 -21.88 -18.73 -12.83
N ILE A 224 -22.11 -19.98 -12.40
CA ILE A 224 -21.10 -21.04 -12.44
C ILE A 224 -20.68 -21.35 -13.87
N VAL A 225 -21.62 -21.40 -14.82
CA VAL A 225 -21.32 -21.60 -16.25
C VAL A 225 -20.46 -20.45 -16.77
N ASN A 226 -20.87 -19.20 -16.52
CA ASN A 226 -20.12 -18.02 -16.96
C ASN A 226 -18.71 -17.96 -16.35
N LEU A 227 -18.57 -18.25 -15.06
CA LEU A 227 -17.26 -18.35 -14.40
C LEU A 227 -16.38 -19.41 -15.03
N SER A 228 -16.94 -20.59 -15.30
CA SER A 228 -16.19 -21.69 -15.91
C SER A 228 -15.66 -21.31 -17.29
N ILE A 229 -16.47 -20.63 -18.10
CA ILE A 229 -16.06 -20.09 -19.41
C ILE A 229 -14.92 -19.08 -19.23
N LEU A 230 -15.09 -18.06 -18.39
CA LEU A 230 -14.08 -17.01 -18.18
C LEU A 230 -12.75 -17.56 -17.66
N LEU A 231 -12.79 -18.53 -16.74
CA LEU A 231 -11.62 -19.21 -16.22
C LEU A 231 -10.93 -20.03 -17.32
N SER A 232 -11.69 -20.79 -18.12
CA SER A 232 -11.11 -21.58 -19.23
C SER A 232 -10.43 -20.72 -20.31
N GLN A 233 -10.89 -19.48 -20.47
CA GLN A 233 -10.36 -18.51 -21.44
C GLN A 233 -9.24 -17.64 -20.85
N ASN A 234 -8.83 -17.87 -19.60
CA ASN A 234 -7.87 -17.03 -18.86
C ASN A 234 -8.27 -15.55 -18.79
N GLN A 235 -9.57 -15.26 -18.84
CA GLN A 235 -10.13 -13.91 -18.68
C GLN A 235 -10.40 -13.55 -17.21
N CYS A 236 -10.40 -14.55 -16.34
CA CYS A 236 -10.50 -14.41 -14.89
C CYS A 236 -9.38 -15.19 -14.21
N GLU A 237 -8.77 -14.61 -13.19
CA GLU A 237 -7.79 -15.27 -12.32
C GLU A 237 -8.43 -15.55 -10.95
N VAL A 238 -8.17 -16.73 -10.39
CA VAL A 238 -8.55 -17.04 -9.01
C VAL A 238 -7.34 -16.79 -8.12
N MET A 239 -7.45 -15.81 -7.24
CA MET A 239 -6.43 -15.54 -6.23
C MET A 239 -6.45 -16.63 -5.18
N ARG A 240 -5.45 -17.52 -5.24
CA ARG A 240 -5.16 -18.40 -4.12
C ARG A 240 -4.67 -17.55 -2.96
N ASN A 241 -5.34 -17.67 -1.82
CA ASN A 241 -4.84 -17.15 -0.56
C ASN A 241 -3.55 -17.89 -0.22
N TRP A 242 -2.40 -17.38 -0.65
CA TRP A 242 -1.13 -17.76 -0.04
C TRP A 242 -1.23 -17.27 1.40
N VAL A 243 -1.35 -18.22 2.34
CA VAL A 243 -1.08 -17.95 3.75
C VAL A 243 0.28 -17.26 3.77
N VAL A 244 0.25 -16.01 4.21
CA VAL A 244 1.34 -15.02 4.16
C VAL A 244 2.68 -15.69 4.41
N ASP A 245 3.46 -15.88 3.34
CA ASP A 245 4.89 -16.05 3.50
C ASP A 245 5.41 -14.68 3.92
N VAL A 246 5.78 -14.54 5.19
CA VAL A 246 6.17 -13.29 5.87
C VAL A 246 7.38 -12.60 5.19
N ASN A 247 7.96 -13.24 4.17
CA ASN A 247 9.10 -12.77 3.40
C ASN A 247 8.75 -12.15 2.03
N SER A 248 7.49 -12.18 1.58
CA SER A 248 7.14 -11.51 0.32
C SER A 248 6.90 -10.01 0.57
N ASN A 249 7.79 -9.17 0.04
CA ASN A 249 7.71 -7.69 0.02
C ASN A 249 6.50 -7.11 -0.73
N ASP A 250 5.45 -7.89 -0.93
CA ASP A 250 4.36 -7.54 -1.82
C ASP A 250 3.29 -6.78 -1.05
N PHE A 251 3.28 -5.45 -1.26
CA PHE A 251 2.21 -4.50 -0.96
C PHE A 251 0.80 -5.02 -1.35
N PHE A 252 0.74 -5.98 -2.27
CA PHE A 252 -0.45 -6.74 -2.62
C PHE A 252 -1.09 -7.47 -1.42
N PHE A 253 -0.29 -8.10 -0.54
CA PHE A 253 -0.79 -8.87 0.60
C PHE A 253 -1.32 -8.01 1.74
N SER A 254 -0.83 -6.77 1.88
CA SER A 254 -1.35 -5.84 2.89
C SER A 254 -2.74 -5.29 2.51
N ILE A 255 -2.99 -5.06 1.21
CA ILE A 255 -4.33 -4.70 0.71
C ILE A 255 -5.33 -5.84 0.92
N ILE A 256 -4.94 -7.08 0.63
CA ILE A 256 -5.80 -8.27 0.85
C ILE A 256 -6.14 -8.44 2.33
N SER A 257 -5.14 -8.33 3.20
CA SER A 257 -5.32 -8.45 4.65
C SER A 257 -6.29 -7.39 5.20
N TRP A 258 -6.32 -6.20 4.62
CA TRP A 258 -7.27 -5.15 5.00
C TRP A 258 -8.69 -5.39 4.49
N MET A 259 -8.85 -5.86 3.25
CA MET A 259 -10.18 -6.21 2.70
C MET A 259 -10.89 -7.24 3.60
N LYS A 260 -10.16 -8.25 4.09
CA LYS A 260 -10.70 -9.23 5.06
C LYS A 260 -11.10 -8.60 6.40
N ARG A 261 -10.32 -7.65 6.93
CA ARG A 261 -10.64 -6.93 8.19
C ARG A 261 -11.89 -6.04 8.07
N THR A 262 -12.22 -5.58 6.87
CA THR A 262 -13.43 -4.77 6.64
C THR A 262 -14.69 -5.62 6.47
N GLU A 263 -14.57 -6.84 5.95
CA GLU A 263 -15.68 -7.80 5.87
C GLU A 263 -16.01 -8.43 7.22
N SER A 264 -15.01 -8.72 8.07
CA SER A 264 -15.23 -9.29 9.41
C SER A 264 -15.86 -8.32 10.42
N LYS A 265 -16.14 -7.07 10.02
CA LYS A 265 -16.74 -6.01 10.84
C LYS A 265 -18.19 -5.69 10.44
N LYS A 266 -18.75 -6.42 9.48
CA LYS A 266 -20.19 -6.42 9.15
C LYS A 266 -20.83 -7.72 9.63
#